data_AF-A0A540MN24-F1
#
_entry.id   AF-A0A540MN24-F1
#
_cell.length_a   1.000
_cell.length_b   1.000
_cell.length_c   1.000
_cell.angle_alpha   90.00
_cell.angle_beta   90.00
_cell.angle_gamma   90.00
#
_symmetry.space_group_name_H-M   'P 1'
#
loop_
_entity.id
_entity.type
_entity.pdbx_description
1 polymer ?
#
loop_
_entity_poly.entity_id
_entity_poly.type
_entity_poly.pdbx_seq_one_letter_code
_entity_poly.pdbx_strand_id
1 'polypeptide(L)'
;RISHRTHHQNHGHVENDESWVPLTEKVYSSLDESTRKFRFRVPYPIFAYPFYLWTRSPGKKGSHFNPYSDLFAPNERRDVIASTTCWTMMVSLLVYLSFVVGPVEILKLYGVPYWIFVMWLDMVTYLHHHGYDEKLPWYRGKEWSYLRGGLTTVDRDYGMFNNIHHDIGTHVIHHLFPQIPHYHLREATKAAKSVLGKYYREPKKSGPFPVHLIDNLLSSMSNDHYVSDTGDIVFYQTDPKLFKSLKGKSN
;
A
#
# COMPACT_ATOMS: atom_id res chain seq x y z
N ARG A 1 -1.73 -10.30 -8.59
CA ARG A 1 -3.15 -10.60 -8.92
C ARG A 1 -3.88 -11.28 -7.77
N ILE A 2 -3.50 -12.50 -7.37
CA ILE A 2 -4.27 -13.29 -6.39
C ILE A 2 -4.30 -12.61 -5.00
N SER A 3 -3.14 -12.31 -4.41
CA SER A 3 -3.09 -11.59 -3.12
C SER A 3 -3.68 -10.17 -3.20
N HIS A 4 -3.59 -9.53 -4.36
CA HIS A 4 -4.21 -8.22 -4.60
C HIS A 4 -5.74 -8.30 -4.61
N ARG A 5 -6.32 -9.40 -5.09
CA ARG A 5 -7.77 -9.65 -5.00
C ARG A 5 -8.21 -9.72 -3.53
N THR A 6 -7.44 -10.37 -2.67
CA THR A 6 -7.72 -10.42 -1.22
C THR A 6 -7.74 -9.03 -0.60
N HIS A 7 -6.83 -8.14 -0.99
CA HIS A 7 -6.84 -6.73 -0.57
C HIS A 7 -8.13 -6.02 -0.99
N HIS A 8 -8.52 -6.06 -2.27
CA HIS A 8 -9.79 -5.45 -2.72
C HIS A 8 -11.02 -6.02 -2.02
N GLN A 9 -11.04 -7.33 -1.77
CA GLN A 9 -12.16 -8.00 -1.11
C GLN A 9 -12.32 -7.60 0.35
N ASN A 10 -11.26 -7.14 1.01
CA ASN A 10 -11.23 -6.91 2.45
C ASN A 10 -10.79 -5.49 2.84
N HIS A 11 -10.66 -4.56 1.88
CA HIS A 11 -10.11 -3.24 2.18
C HIS A 11 -10.88 -2.54 3.30
N GLY A 12 -10.16 -1.88 4.22
CA GLY A 12 -10.75 -1.19 5.37
C GLY A 12 -11.19 -2.10 6.51
N HIS A 13 -10.95 -3.43 6.40
CA HIS A 13 -11.11 -4.36 7.53
C HIS A 13 -9.78 -4.50 8.29
N VAL A 14 -9.78 -4.31 9.60
CA VAL A 14 -8.56 -4.31 10.41
C VAL A 14 -7.80 -5.66 10.36
N GLU A 15 -8.53 -6.77 10.40
CA GLU A 15 -7.93 -8.11 10.44
C GLU A 15 -7.70 -8.74 9.05
N ASN A 16 -8.63 -8.50 8.12
CA ASN A 16 -8.68 -9.24 6.85
C ASN A 16 -8.02 -8.52 5.66
N ASP A 17 -7.80 -7.20 5.72
CA ASP A 17 -7.03 -6.48 4.68
C ASP A 17 -5.54 -6.88 4.73
N GLU A 18 -4.81 -6.78 3.62
CA GLU A 18 -3.46 -7.33 3.44
C GLU A 18 -2.34 -6.28 3.41
N SER A 19 -2.55 -5.19 2.66
CA SER A 19 -1.50 -4.22 2.36
C SER A 19 -1.73 -2.94 3.16
N TRP A 20 -0.67 -2.40 3.76
CA TRP A 20 -0.71 -1.19 4.59
C TRP A 20 -1.79 -1.17 5.69
N VAL A 21 -2.26 -2.34 6.13
CA VAL A 21 -3.24 -2.49 7.21
C VAL A 21 -2.77 -1.82 8.52
N PRO A 22 -3.67 -1.20 9.31
CA PRO A 22 -3.32 -0.65 10.61
C PRO A 22 -2.81 -1.75 11.53
N LEU A 23 -1.79 -1.42 12.32
CA LEU A 23 -1.38 -2.27 13.41
C LEU A 23 -2.31 -2.02 14.59
N THR A 24 -2.77 -3.07 15.26
CA THR A 24 -3.40 -2.89 16.56
C THR A 24 -2.35 -2.41 17.57
N GLU A 25 -2.76 -1.72 18.61
CA GLU A 25 -1.88 -1.18 19.64
C GLU A 25 -0.96 -2.25 20.24
N LYS A 26 -1.48 -3.46 20.49
CA LYS A 26 -0.70 -4.63 20.93
C LYS A 26 0.39 -5.02 19.95
N VAL A 27 0.06 -5.13 18.65
CA VAL A 27 1.04 -5.50 17.61
C VAL A 27 2.10 -4.40 17.49
N TYR A 28 1.67 -3.14 17.39
CA TYR A 28 2.56 -1.98 17.31
C TYR A 28 3.56 -1.92 18.48
N SER A 29 3.07 -2.12 19.71
CA SER A 29 3.90 -2.07 20.92
C SER A 29 4.90 -3.23 21.00
N SER A 30 4.60 -4.36 20.36
CA SER A 30 5.50 -5.51 20.27
C SER A 30 6.59 -5.38 19.21
N LEU A 31 6.50 -4.39 18.30
CA LEU A 31 7.50 -4.19 17.26
C LEU A 31 8.80 -3.65 17.84
N ASP A 32 9.92 -4.23 17.37
CA ASP A 32 11.24 -3.69 17.62
C ASP A 32 11.42 -2.32 16.93
N GLU A 33 12.43 -1.57 17.39
CA GLU A 33 12.68 -0.21 16.89
C GLU A 33 13.00 -0.17 15.39
N SER A 34 13.66 -1.20 14.85
CA SER A 34 14.06 -1.23 13.45
C SER A 34 12.86 -1.42 12.53
N THR A 35 11.97 -2.36 12.87
CA THR A 35 10.71 -2.58 12.14
C THR A 35 9.82 -1.34 12.20
N ARG A 36 9.73 -0.70 13.37
CA ARG A 36 8.95 0.53 13.55
C ARG A 36 9.51 1.68 12.72
N LYS A 37 10.83 1.88 12.74
CA LYS A 37 11.52 2.88 11.92
C LYS A 37 11.30 2.60 10.43
N PHE A 38 11.43 1.34 10.01
CA PHE A 38 11.24 0.96 8.62
C PHE A 38 9.80 1.22 8.13
N ARG A 39 8.79 0.97 8.98
CA ARG A 39 7.37 1.13 8.62
C ARG A 39 6.85 2.57 8.65
N PHE A 40 7.36 3.42 9.55
CA PHE A 40 6.75 4.74 9.81
C PHE A 40 7.67 5.94 9.55
N ARG A 41 8.96 5.74 9.31
CA ARG A 41 9.90 6.87 9.14
C ARG A 41 10.37 7.00 7.70
N VAL A 42 9.87 8.03 6.99
CA VAL A 42 10.36 8.38 5.65
C VAL A 42 11.89 8.56 5.66
N PRO A 43 12.63 7.98 4.68
CA PRO A 43 12.14 7.36 3.45
C PRO A 43 12.02 5.82 3.49
N TYR A 44 12.18 5.15 4.62
CA TYR A 44 12.19 3.69 4.65
C TYR A 44 10.89 3.00 4.16
N PRO A 45 9.67 3.52 4.49
CA PRO A 45 8.41 2.87 4.14
C PRO A 45 8.19 2.73 2.64
N ILE A 46 8.76 3.62 1.81
CA ILE A 46 8.64 3.54 0.35
C ILE A 46 9.55 2.48 -0.28
N PHE A 47 10.33 1.75 0.52
CA PHE A 47 11.09 0.58 0.06
C PHE A 47 10.49 -0.74 0.56
N ALA A 48 9.29 -0.72 1.15
CA ALA A 48 8.71 -1.83 1.86
C ALA A 48 8.19 -2.96 0.97
N TYR A 49 7.80 -2.67 -0.27
CA TYR A 49 7.12 -3.62 -1.15
C TYR A 49 7.85 -4.96 -1.30
N PRO A 50 9.17 -5.02 -1.61
CA PRO A 50 9.87 -6.29 -1.70
C PRO A 50 9.82 -7.04 -0.36
N PHE A 51 10.05 -6.39 0.77
CA PHE A 51 9.99 -7.07 2.08
C PHE A 51 8.59 -7.59 2.40
N TYR A 52 7.56 -6.80 2.08
CA TYR A 52 6.16 -7.21 2.19
C TYR A 52 5.87 -8.49 1.40
N LEU A 53 6.42 -8.65 0.18
CA LEU A 53 6.22 -9.88 -0.58
C LEU A 53 6.85 -11.12 0.10
N TRP A 54 7.94 -10.96 0.85
CA TRP A 54 8.60 -12.07 1.53
C TRP A 54 7.92 -12.42 2.85
N THR A 55 7.52 -11.43 3.65
CA THR A 55 7.11 -11.63 5.06
C THR A 55 5.72 -11.11 5.41
N ARG A 56 5.01 -10.48 4.47
CA ARG A 56 3.74 -9.75 4.68
C ARG A 56 3.88 -8.59 5.69
N SER A 57 2.75 -7.93 5.96
CA SER A 57 2.66 -6.86 6.96
C SER A 57 2.89 -7.39 8.38
N PRO A 58 3.47 -6.60 9.31
CA PRO A 58 3.63 -7.01 10.70
C PRO A 58 2.30 -7.47 11.32
N GLY A 59 2.34 -8.58 12.06
CA GLY A 59 1.14 -9.25 12.58
C GLY A 59 0.55 -10.31 11.65
N LYS A 60 0.97 -10.39 10.38
CA LYS A 60 0.63 -11.46 9.45
C LYS A 60 1.84 -12.38 9.22
N LYS A 61 1.58 -13.64 8.82
CA LYS A 61 2.62 -14.67 8.59
C LYS A 61 2.51 -15.20 7.18
N GLY A 62 3.63 -15.66 6.61
CA GLY A 62 3.64 -16.27 5.29
C GLY A 62 4.29 -15.37 4.24
N SER A 63 4.25 -15.82 2.98
CA SER A 63 5.02 -15.26 1.89
C SER A 63 4.23 -15.34 0.59
N HIS A 64 4.33 -14.30 -0.24
CA HIS A 64 3.72 -14.29 -1.57
C HIS A 64 4.37 -15.28 -2.54
N PHE A 65 5.56 -15.80 -2.20
CA PHE A 65 6.27 -16.81 -3.01
C PHE A 65 6.02 -18.25 -2.54
N ASN A 66 5.37 -18.44 -1.38
CA ASN A 66 5.07 -19.76 -0.84
C ASN A 66 3.64 -20.18 -1.22
N PRO A 67 3.44 -21.22 -2.06
CA PRO A 67 2.10 -21.69 -2.43
C PRO A 67 1.28 -22.22 -1.26
N TYR A 68 1.92 -22.56 -0.13
CA TYR A 68 1.24 -23.01 1.09
C TYR A 68 1.01 -21.88 2.09
N SER A 69 1.27 -20.62 1.72
CA SER A 69 0.84 -19.47 2.53
C SER A 69 -0.69 -19.45 2.62
N ASP A 70 -1.19 -19.08 3.79
CA ASP A 70 -2.58 -18.72 4.07
C ASP A 70 -3.17 -17.61 3.18
N LEU A 71 -2.33 -16.91 2.40
CA LEU A 71 -2.72 -15.98 1.34
C LEU A 71 -3.47 -16.65 0.19
N PHE A 72 -3.27 -17.95 -0.02
CA PHE A 72 -3.66 -18.63 -1.25
C PHE A 72 -4.57 -19.82 -0.96
N ALA A 73 -5.67 -19.91 -1.71
CA ALA A 73 -6.53 -21.08 -1.66
C ALA A 73 -5.83 -22.31 -2.30
N PRO A 74 -6.18 -23.56 -1.92
CA PRO A 74 -5.53 -24.75 -2.45
C PRO A 74 -5.54 -24.87 -3.99
N ASN A 75 -6.58 -24.34 -4.65
CA ASN A 75 -6.70 -24.33 -6.11
C ASN A 75 -5.81 -23.28 -6.79
N GLU A 76 -5.24 -22.32 -6.06
CA GLU A 76 -4.40 -21.23 -6.59
C GLU A 76 -2.91 -21.56 -6.53
N ARG A 77 -2.53 -22.66 -5.85
CA ARG A 77 -1.14 -23.05 -5.60
C ARG A 77 -0.31 -23.19 -6.87
N ARG A 78 -0.91 -23.71 -7.94
CA ARG A 78 -0.22 -23.90 -9.23
C ARG A 78 0.18 -22.57 -9.85
N ASP A 79 -0.68 -21.56 -9.76
CA ASP A 79 -0.40 -20.21 -10.27
C ASP A 79 0.72 -19.54 -9.46
N VAL A 80 0.73 -19.76 -8.13
CA VAL A 80 1.80 -19.25 -7.25
C VAL A 80 3.14 -19.91 -7.59
N ILE A 81 3.17 -21.25 -7.76
CA ILE A 81 4.38 -21.97 -8.18
C ILE A 81 4.89 -21.42 -9.51
N ALA A 82 4.02 -21.30 -10.53
CA ALA A 82 4.40 -20.77 -11.83
C ALA A 82 4.98 -19.35 -11.71
N SER A 83 4.32 -18.46 -10.97
CA SER A 83 4.78 -17.09 -10.73
C SER A 83 6.15 -17.06 -10.03
N THR A 84 6.34 -17.86 -8.97
CA THR A 84 7.60 -17.92 -8.22
C THR A 84 8.73 -18.49 -9.10
N THR A 85 8.45 -19.51 -9.91
CA THR A 85 9.43 -20.09 -10.86
C THR A 85 9.85 -19.05 -11.90
N CYS A 86 8.91 -18.37 -12.55
CA CYS A 86 9.22 -17.31 -13.52
C CYS A 86 10.04 -16.19 -12.90
N TRP A 87 9.70 -15.74 -11.69
CA TRP A 87 10.44 -14.70 -10.99
C TRP A 87 11.87 -15.15 -10.65
N THR A 88 12.02 -16.38 -10.16
CA THR A 88 13.34 -16.97 -9.84
C THR A 88 14.20 -17.10 -11.09
N MET A 89 13.62 -17.54 -12.21
CA MET A 89 14.32 -17.61 -13.49
C MET A 89 14.79 -16.23 -13.96
N MET A 90 13.96 -15.20 -13.81
CA MET A 90 14.34 -13.82 -14.17
C MET A 90 15.49 -13.31 -13.32
N VAL A 91 15.47 -13.52 -12.00
CA VAL A 91 16.58 -13.13 -11.12
C VAL A 91 17.86 -13.87 -11.47
N SER A 92 17.80 -15.19 -11.69
CA SER A 92 18.95 -15.99 -12.12
C SER A 92 19.52 -15.51 -13.45
N LEU A 93 18.67 -15.13 -14.41
CA LEU A 93 19.10 -14.54 -15.68
C LEU A 93 19.83 -13.20 -15.46
N LEU A 94 19.29 -12.31 -14.64
CA LEU A 94 19.94 -11.02 -14.34
C LEU A 94 21.28 -11.20 -13.62
N VAL A 95 21.38 -12.17 -12.69
CA VAL A 95 22.63 -12.53 -12.03
C VAL A 95 23.63 -13.07 -13.05
N TYR A 96 23.23 -13.99 -13.93
CA TYR A 96 24.09 -14.49 -15.00
C TYR A 96 24.58 -13.35 -15.91
N LEU A 97 23.67 -12.48 -16.38
CA LEU A 97 24.03 -11.34 -17.22
C LEU A 97 24.94 -10.34 -16.50
N SER A 98 24.89 -10.26 -15.17
CA SER A 98 25.81 -9.42 -14.40
C SER A 98 27.26 -9.89 -14.51
N PHE A 99 27.50 -11.20 -14.69
CA PHE A 99 28.84 -11.75 -14.94
C PHE A 99 29.29 -11.61 -16.41
N VAL A 100 28.35 -11.55 -17.36
CA VAL A 100 28.65 -11.46 -18.80
C VAL A 100 28.83 -10.02 -19.27
N VAL A 101 27.91 -9.12 -18.90
CA VAL A 101 27.85 -7.73 -19.35
C VAL A 101 28.47 -6.78 -18.31
N GLY A 102 28.50 -7.20 -17.05
CA GLY A 102 29.05 -6.45 -15.93
C GLY A 102 27.96 -6.01 -14.93
N PRO A 103 28.25 -6.06 -13.62
CA PRO A 103 27.24 -5.82 -12.58
C PRO A 103 26.74 -4.37 -12.55
N VAL A 104 27.60 -3.41 -12.93
CA VAL A 104 27.23 -2.00 -12.98
C VAL A 104 26.20 -1.73 -14.09
N GLU A 105 26.31 -2.41 -15.22
CA GLU A 105 25.39 -2.22 -16.34
C GLU A 105 24.00 -2.80 -16.00
N ILE A 106 23.96 -3.98 -15.40
CA ILE A 106 22.70 -4.58 -14.91
C ILE A 106 22.07 -3.72 -13.81
N LEU A 107 22.87 -3.16 -12.90
CA LEU A 107 22.38 -2.23 -11.88
C LEU A 107 21.74 -0.99 -12.52
N LYS A 108 22.35 -0.40 -13.55
CA LYS A 108 21.81 0.79 -14.23
C LYS A 108 20.53 0.50 -15.01
N LEU A 109 20.48 -0.62 -15.74
CA LEU A 109 19.38 -0.95 -16.65
C LEU A 109 18.18 -1.59 -15.95
N TYR A 110 18.41 -2.38 -14.90
CA TYR A 110 17.36 -3.11 -14.19
C TYR A 110 17.24 -2.70 -12.72
N GLY A 111 18.36 -2.60 -12.01
CA GLY A 111 18.32 -2.33 -10.56
C GLY A 111 17.76 -0.95 -10.20
N VAL A 112 18.32 0.11 -10.76
CA VAL A 112 17.89 1.50 -10.50
C VAL A 112 16.44 1.74 -10.94
N PRO A 113 16.02 1.39 -12.18
CA PRO A 113 14.62 1.52 -12.59
C PRO A 113 13.66 0.71 -11.73
N TYR A 114 14.03 -0.51 -11.33
CA TYR A 114 13.21 -1.32 -10.43
C TYR A 114 12.99 -0.65 -9.08
N TRP A 115 14.03 -0.09 -8.47
CA TRP A 115 13.88 0.60 -7.19
C TRP A 115 13.07 1.90 -7.30
N ILE A 116 13.20 2.65 -8.40
CA ILE A 116 12.33 3.80 -8.67
C ILE A 116 10.87 3.35 -8.77
N PHE A 117 10.60 2.25 -9.48
CA PHE A 117 9.27 1.65 -9.57
C PHE A 117 8.74 1.22 -8.20
N VAL A 118 9.55 0.55 -7.38
CA VAL A 118 9.18 0.16 -6.01
C VAL A 118 8.81 1.36 -5.16
N MET A 119 9.67 2.40 -5.16
CA MET A 119 9.43 3.64 -4.42
C MET A 119 8.13 4.31 -4.82
N TRP A 120 7.88 4.37 -6.12
CA TRP A 120 6.67 4.95 -6.65
C TRP A 120 5.42 4.12 -6.32
N LEU A 121 5.49 2.80 -6.51
CA LEU A 121 4.41 1.86 -6.22
C LEU A 121 3.98 1.91 -4.74
N ASP A 122 4.94 1.89 -3.81
CA ASP A 122 4.65 1.97 -2.38
C ASP A 122 4.02 3.31 -2.01
N MET A 123 4.55 4.42 -2.54
CA MET A 123 4.01 5.75 -2.29
C MET A 123 2.56 5.86 -2.79
N VAL A 124 2.28 5.46 -4.04
CA VAL A 124 0.94 5.50 -4.63
C VAL A 124 -0.02 4.62 -3.86
N THR A 125 0.38 3.38 -3.57
CA THR A 125 -0.45 2.44 -2.80
C THR A 125 -0.78 3.03 -1.43
N TYR A 126 0.22 3.52 -0.69
CA TYR A 126 -0.01 4.11 0.63
C TYR A 126 -0.99 5.30 0.58
N LEU A 127 -0.75 6.26 -0.31
CA LEU A 127 -1.55 7.49 -0.42
C LEU A 127 -3.01 7.25 -0.80
N HIS A 128 -3.29 6.15 -1.49
CA HIS A 128 -4.64 5.75 -1.85
C HIS A 128 -5.42 5.12 -0.69
N HIS A 129 -4.72 4.69 0.36
CA HIS A 129 -5.30 4.05 1.54
C HIS A 129 -5.14 4.87 2.82
N HIS A 130 -4.37 5.96 2.77
CA HIS A 130 -3.95 6.77 3.93
C HIS A 130 -3.79 8.24 3.58
N GLY A 131 -3.57 9.08 4.61
CA GLY A 131 -3.17 10.48 4.47
C GLY A 131 -4.23 11.42 3.93
N TYR A 132 -5.50 11.20 4.29
CA TYR A 132 -6.54 12.19 4.09
C TYR A 132 -6.57 13.17 5.28
N ASP A 133 -7.05 14.41 5.04
CA ASP A 133 -7.06 15.46 6.07
C ASP A 133 -7.89 15.05 7.30
N GLU A 134 -9.01 14.35 7.07
CA GLU A 134 -9.81 13.71 8.11
C GLU A 134 -9.44 12.23 8.23
N LYS A 135 -9.29 11.75 9.47
CA LYS A 135 -9.00 10.32 9.69
C LYS A 135 -10.13 9.46 9.19
N LEU A 136 -9.78 8.51 8.32
CA LEU A 136 -10.71 7.54 7.78
C LEU A 136 -10.88 6.37 8.77
N PRO A 137 -12.11 5.86 8.93
CA PRO A 137 -12.38 4.73 9.82
C PRO A 137 -11.81 3.44 9.25
N TRP A 138 -11.39 2.56 10.14
CA TRP A 138 -11.21 1.14 9.88
C TRP A 138 -12.28 0.36 10.64
N TYR A 139 -12.73 -0.75 10.07
CA TYR A 139 -13.87 -1.50 10.58
C TYR A 139 -13.50 -2.91 11.00
N ARG A 140 -14.27 -3.47 11.93
CA ARG A 140 -14.21 -4.86 12.36
C ARG A 140 -15.59 -5.50 12.31
N GLY A 141 -15.61 -6.83 12.22
CA GLY A 141 -16.80 -7.64 12.42
C GLY A 141 -17.98 -7.18 11.55
N LYS A 142 -19.11 -6.88 12.19
CA LYS A 142 -20.35 -6.51 11.50
C LYS A 142 -20.38 -5.06 11.00
N GLU A 143 -19.50 -4.19 11.48
CA GLU A 143 -19.39 -2.80 11.00
C GLU A 143 -18.68 -2.70 9.66
N TRP A 144 -17.94 -3.75 9.27
CA TRP A 144 -17.30 -3.81 7.97
C TRP A 144 -18.29 -4.30 6.91
N SER A 145 -18.28 -3.64 5.75
CA SER A 145 -18.85 -4.15 4.51
C SER A 145 -17.95 -3.74 3.36
N TYR A 146 -18.03 -4.46 2.24
CA TYR A 146 -17.26 -4.17 1.03
C TYR A 146 -17.39 -2.70 0.60
N LEU A 147 -18.62 -2.15 0.63
CA LEU A 147 -18.88 -0.75 0.28
C LEU A 147 -18.26 0.23 1.29
N ARG A 148 -18.43 -0.03 2.60
CA ARG A 148 -17.87 0.85 3.64
C ARG A 148 -16.34 0.89 3.57
N GLY A 149 -15.71 -0.27 3.36
CA GLY A 149 -14.28 -0.38 3.14
C GLY A 149 -13.82 0.31 1.86
N GLY A 150 -14.45 0.05 0.72
CA GLY A 150 -14.08 0.71 -0.53
C GLY A 150 -14.18 2.25 -0.46
N LEU A 151 -15.17 2.77 0.26
CA LEU A 151 -15.36 4.22 0.50
C LEU A 151 -14.31 4.86 1.40
N THR A 152 -13.41 4.10 2.04
CA THR A 152 -12.28 4.65 2.80
C THR A 152 -11.03 4.82 1.95
N THR A 153 -11.04 4.40 0.68
CA THR A 153 -9.97 4.77 -0.24
C THR A 153 -10.02 6.26 -0.60
N VAL A 154 -8.89 6.78 -1.05
CA VAL A 154 -8.70 8.20 -1.36
C VAL A 154 -8.26 8.33 -2.82
N ASP A 155 -9.08 9.00 -3.62
CA ASP A 155 -8.67 9.44 -4.96
C ASP A 155 -7.53 10.45 -4.84
N ARG A 156 -6.55 10.37 -5.74
CA ARG A 156 -5.37 11.27 -5.78
C ARG A 156 -5.14 11.77 -7.19
N ASP A 157 -4.78 13.04 -7.31
CA ASP A 157 -4.38 13.62 -8.59
C ASP A 157 -2.84 13.67 -8.67
N TYR A 158 -2.25 12.89 -9.58
CA TYR A 158 -0.80 12.81 -9.78
C TYR A 158 -0.28 13.77 -10.86
N GLY A 159 -1.09 14.71 -11.35
CA GLY A 159 -0.68 15.68 -12.37
C GLY A 159 -0.32 14.99 -13.69
N MET A 160 0.88 15.27 -14.22
CA MET A 160 1.32 14.68 -15.49
C MET A 160 1.47 13.14 -15.45
N PHE A 161 1.58 12.56 -14.25
CA PHE A 161 1.77 11.12 -14.07
C PHE A 161 0.46 10.32 -14.09
N ASN A 162 -0.71 10.97 -14.13
CA ASN A 162 -2.00 10.26 -14.14
C ASN A 162 -2.08 9.24 -15.29
N ASN A 163 -1.74 9.67 -16.51
CA ASN A 163 -1.81 8.80 -17.69
C ASN A 163 -0.77 7.66 -17.65
N ILE A 164 0.40 7.90 -17.04
CA ILE A 164 1.49 6.91 -16.91
C ILE A 164 1.05 5.75 -16.00
N HIS A 165 0.28 6.06 -14.95
CA HIS A 165 -0.27 5.06 -14.04
C HIS A 165 -1.70 4.67 -14.38
N HIS A 166 -2.09 4.81 -15.65
CA HIS A 166 -3.38 4.36 -16.15
C HIS A 166 -4.58 4.95 -15.38
N ASP A 167 -4.47 6.22 -14.97
CA ASP A 167 -5.48 6.95 -14.22
C ASP A 167 -5.88 6.29 -12.89
N ILE A 168 -4.98 5.51 -12.26
CA ILE A 168 -5.23 4.88 -10.95
C ILE A 168 -5.61 5.87 -9.84
N GLY A 169 -5.35 7.16 -10.06
CA GLY A 169 -5.87 8.28 -9.27
C GLY A 169 -7.35 8.19 -8.90
N THR A 170 -8.18 7.53 -9.73
CA THR A 170 -9.59 7.20 -9.47
C THR A 170 -9.76 5.90 -8.66
N HIS A 171 -9.06 5.80 -7.54
CA HIS A 171 -8.92 4.56 -6.78
C HIS A 171 -10.20 4.10 -6.07
N VAL A 172 -11.11 5.03 -5.74
CA VAL A 172 -12.40 4.69 -5.13
C VAL A 172 -13.22 3.77 -6.03
N ILE A 173 -13.34 4.12 -7.32
CA ILE A 173 -14.05 3.27 -8.29
C ILE A 173 -13.26 2.02 -8.61
N HIS A 174 -11.94 2.10 -8.66
CA HIS A 174 -11.11 0.92 -8.80
C HIS A 174 -11.35 -0.10 -7.69
N HIS A 175 -11.54 0.35 -6.44
CA HIS A 175 -11.85 -0.53 -5.31
C HIS A 175 -13.29 -1.01 -5.29
N LEU A 176 -14.26 -0.14 -5.59
CA LEU A 176 -15.67 -0.55 -5.60
C LEU A 176 -16.00 -1.48 -6.78
N PHE A 177 -15.33 -1.30 -7.91
CA PHE A 177 -15.60 -2.02 -9.16
C PHE A 177 -14.30 -2.40 -9.88
N PRO A 178 -13.46 -3.30 -9.30
CA PRO A 178 -12.15 -3.66 -9.85
C PRO A 178 -12.21 -4.36 -11.23
N GLN A 179 -13.40 -4.75 -11.68
CA GLN A 179 -13.65 -5.32 -13.01
C GLN A 179 -13.73 -4.23 -14.10
N ILE A 180 -13.98 -2.97 -13.74
CA ILE A 180 -13.93 -1.86 -14.70
C ILE A 180 -12.48 -1.69 -15.15
N PRO A 181 -12.20 -1.78 -16.45
CA PRO A 181 -10.83 -1.63 -16.93
C PRO A 181 -10.34 -0.19 -16.74
N HIS A 182 -9.03 -0.03 -16.58
CA HIS A 182 -8.41 1.25 -16.24
C HIS A 182 -8.79 2.40 -17.20
N TYR A 183 -8.95 2.11 -18.49
CA TYR A 183 -9.31 3.09 -19.52
C TYR A 183 -10.76 3.60 -19.45
N HIS A 184 -11.62 3.01 -18.61
CA HIS A 184 -12.97 3.52 -18.31
C HIS A 184 -13.11 4.09 -16.89
N LEU A 185 -12.06 4.03 -16.05
CA LEU A 185 -12.19 4.46 -14.66
C LEU A 185 -12.56 5.93 -14.51
N ARG A 186 -12.00 6.83 -15.35
CA ARG A 186 -12.36 8.26 -15.32
C ARG A 186 -13.83 8.52 -15.63
N GLU A 187 -14.36 7.80 -16.61
CA GLU A 187 -15.78 7.88 -17.01
C GLU A 187 -16.67 7.36 -15.89
N ALA A 188 -16.34 6.17 -15.35
CA ALA A 188 -17.07 5.55 -14.26
C ALA A 188 -17.05 6.42 -12.99
N THR A 189 -15.92 7.02 -12.63
CA THR A 189 -15.84 7.97 -11.52
C THR A 189 -16.72 9.17 -11.74
N LYS A 190 -16.72 9.78 -12.93
CA LYS A 190 -17.60 10.90 -13.25
C LYS A 190 -19.08 10.52 -13.09
N ALA A 191 -19.47 9.33 -13.54
CA ALA A 191 -20.85 8.83 -13.42
C ALA A 191 -21.24 8.50 -11.97
N ALA A 192 -20.32 7.96 -11.17
CA ALA A 192 -20.57 7.53 -9.80
C ALA A 192 -20.63 8.69 -8.80
N LYS A 193 -19.97 9.83 -9.07
CA LYS A 193 -19.91 10.98 -8.15
C LYS A 193 -21.26 11.40 -7.58
N SER A 194 -22.29 11.51 -8.42
CA SER A 194 -23.64 11.90 -7.99
C SER A 194 -24.30 10.85 -7.10
N VAL A 195 -24.03 9.57 -7.35
CA VAL A 195 -24.56 8.44 -6.57
C VAL A 195 -23.88 8.35 -5.21
N LEU A 196 -22.55 8.52 -5.17
CA LEU A 196 -21.76 8.51 -3.94
C LEU A 196 -22.05 9.74 -3.06
N GLY A 197 -22.41 10.88 -3.69
CA GLY A 197 -22.83 12.09 -3.01
C GLY A 197 -21.81 12.54 -1.97
N LYS A 198 -22.26 12.76 -0.73
CA LYS A 198 -21.42 13.21 0.39
C LYS A 198 -20.28 12.25 0.78
N TYR A 199 -20.31 11.00 0.31
CA TYR A 199 -19.27 10.02 0.61
C TYR A 199 -18.10 10.07 -0.37
N TYR A 200 -18.25 10.76 -1.51
CA TYR A 200 -17.15 10.99 -2.43
C TYR A 200 -16.31 12.19 -2.01
N ARG A 201 -14.98 12.01 -2.00
CA ARG A 201 -14.01 13.05 -1.63
C ARG A 201 -13.27 13.49 -2.89
N GLU A 202 -13.49 14.73 -3.30
CA GLU A 202 -12.80 15.28 -4.47
C GLU A 202 -11.29 15.41 -4.18
N PRO A 203 -10.41 14.84 -5.03
CA PRO A 203 -8.98 14.98 -4.85
C PRO A 203 -8.54 16.43 -5.07
N LYS A 204 -7.64 16.92 -4.20
CA LYS A 204 -6.92 18.18 -4.45
C LYS A 204 -6.19 18.09 -5.79
N LYS A 205 -6.38 19.09 -6.64
CA LYS A 205 -5.76 19.14 -7.96
C LYS A 205 -4.27 19.39 -7.86
N SER A 206 -3.53 18.62 -8.64
CA SER A 206 -2.09 18.82 -8.82
C SER A 206 -1.81 19.84 -9.91
N GLY A 207 -0.68 20.54 -9.79
CA GLY A 207 -0.05 21.18 -10.95
C GLY A 207 0.58 20.10 -11.87
N PRO A 208 1.61 20.44 -12.65
CA PRO A 208 2.34 19.44 -13.42
C PRO A 208 2.90 18.31 -12.53
N PHE A 209 3.41 18.67 -11.35
CA PHE A 209 3.95 17.75 -10.36
C PHE A 209 3.09 17.73 -9.08
N PRO A 210 2.87 16.55 -8.46
CA PRO A 210 1.96 16.40 -7.33
C PRO A 210 2.66 16.65 -5.98
N VAL A 211 3.30 17.80 -5.81
CA VAL A 211 4.11 18.12 -4.61
C VAL A 211 3.33 18.04 -3.30
N HIS A 212 2.02 18.35 -3.33
CA HIS A 212 1.15 18.30 -2.15
C HIS A 212 0.97 16.88 -1.59
N LEU A 213 1.24 15.83 -2.39
CA LEU A 213 1.17 14.45 -1.92
C LEU A 213 2.33 14.09 -0.99
N ILE A 214 3.44 14.83 -1.04
CA ILE A 214 4.55 14.68 -0.10
C ILE A 214 4.09 15.10 1.30
N ASP A 215 3.36 16.21 1.43
CA ASP A 215 2.81 16.67 2.70
C ASP A 215 1.82 15.66 3.28
N ASN A 216 0.95 15.08 2.43
CA ASN A 216 0.01 14.04 2.84
C ASN A 216 0.73 12.79 3.36
N LEU A 217 1.78 12.34 2.65
CA LEU A 217 2.60 11.20 3.07
C LEU A 217 3.29 11.49 4.41
N LEU A 218 3.97 12.63 4.54
CA LEU A 218 4.70 13.00 5.76
C LEU A 218 3.78 13.19 6.96
N SER A 219 2.63 13.84 6.75
CA SER A 219 1.63 14.04 7.79
C SER A 219 1.06 12.69 8.27
N SER A 220 0.65 11.82 7.35
CA SER A 220 0.09 10.51 7.71
C SER A 220 1.13 9.64 8.41
N MET A 221 2.35 9.55 7.88
CA MET A 221 3.45 8.79 8.51
C MET A 221 3.82 9.32 9.91
N SER A 222 3.58 10.61 10.18
CA SER A 222 3.85 11.23 11.47
C SER A 222 2.71 11.10 12.48
N ASN A 223 1.50 10.76 12.02
CA ASN A 223 0.29 10.80 12.84
C ASN A 223 -0.42 9.44 12.94
N ASP A 224 -0.25 8.54 11.98
CA ASP A 224 -1.06 7.33 11.80
C ASP A 224 -0.24 6.06 12.08
N HIS A 225 -0.14 5.67 13.36
CA HIS A 225 0.76 4.61 13.79
C HIS A 225 0.07 3.29 14.12
N TYR A 226 -1.02 3.36 14.87
CA TYR A 226 -1.76 2.18 15.32
C TYR A 226 -3.25 2.49 15.49
N VAL A 227 -4.07 1.46 15.65
CA VAL A 227 -5.49 1.56 16.02
C VAL A 227 -5.72 0.86 17.36
N SER A 228 -6.78 1.25 18.08
CA SER A 228 -7.13 0.62 19.37
C SER A 228 -7.34 -0.88 19.20
N ASP A 229 -6.91 -1.68 20.19
CA ASP A 229 -7.18 -3.12 20.24
C ASP A 229 -8.69 -3.44 20.39
N THR A 230 -9.52 -2.46 20.79
CA THR A 230 -10.96 -2.61 21.00
C THR A 230 -11.79 -1.69 20.09
N GLY A 231 -13.09 -1.98 20.00
CA GLY A 231 -14.06 -1.21 19.20
C GLY A 231 -14.24 -1.73 17.77
N ASP A 232 -15.45 -1.59 17.23
CA ASP A 232 -15.79 -2.10 15.89
C ASP A 232 -15.53 -1.07 14.77
N ILE A 233 -15.46 0.21 15.12
CA ILE A 233 -15.04 1.32 14.25
C ILE A 233 -13.88 2.02 14.95
N VAL A 234 -12.71 2.02 14.33
CA VAL A 234 -11.49 2.59 14.91
C VAL A 234 -10.82 3.56 13.96
N PHE A 235 -10.04 4.47 14.53
CA PHE A 235 -9.27 5.46 13.79
C PHE A 235 -7.82 5.37 14.22
N TYR A 236 -6.91 5.76 13.33
CA TYR A 236 -5.50 5.82 13.63
C TYR A 236 -5.22 6.72 14.85
N GLN A 237 -4.23 6.32 15.64
CA GLN A 237 -3.71 7.02 16.79
C GLN A 237 -2.23 7.30 16.59
N THR A 238 -1.76 8.33 17.30
CA THR A 238 -0.41 8.85 17.18
C THR A 238 0.44 8.40 18.35
N ASP A 239 1.59 7.76 18.09
CA ASP A 239 2.61 7.55 19.11
C ASP A 239 3.46 8.81 19.27
N PRO A 240 3.31 9.58 20.36
CA PRO A 240 4.06 10.81 20.57
C PRO A 240 5.55 10.57 20.82
N LYS A 241 5.98 9.32 21.08
CA LYS A 241 7.37 8.98 21.40
C LYS A 241 8.18 8.63 20.16
N LEU A 242 7.55 8.23 19.06
CA LEU A 242 8.25 7.74 17.85
C LEU A 242 9.27 8.76 17.31
N PHE A 243 8.91 10.05 17.30
CA PHE A 243 9.78 11.12 16.82
C PHE A 243 10.49 11.91 17.94
N LYS A 244 10.13 11.71 19.21
CA LYS A 244 10.79 12.38 20.36
C LYS A 244 12.17 11.81 20.69
N SER A 245 12.44 10.55 20.34
CA SER A 245 13.73 9.86 20.61
C SER A 245 14.98 10.58 20.04
N LEU A 246 14.81 11.50 19.09
CA LEU A 246 15.94 12.26 18.50
C LEU A 246 16.24 13.60 19.17
N LYS A 247 15.31 14.20 19.93
CA LYS A 247 15.58 15.46 20.63
C LYS A 247 16.34 15.27 21.95
N GLY A 248 16.44 14.04 22.46
CA GLY A 248 17.12 13.73 23.72
C GLY A 248 18.60 13.34 23.61
N LYS A 249 19.17 13.31 22.40
CA LYS A 249 20.60 12.99 22.17
C LYS A 249 21.45 14.21 21.74
N SER A 250 20.87 15.40 21.81
CA SER A 250 21.58 16.67 21.65
C SER A 250 21.43 17.45 22.94
N ASN A 251 22.20 17.07 23.96
CA ASN A 251 22.62 17.89 25.10
C ASN A 251 23.85 17.23 25.71
#